data_AF-A0A8B6C5Q0-F1
#
_entry.id   AF-A0A8B6C5Q0-F1
#
_cell.length_a   1.000
_cell.length_b   1.000
_cell.length_c   1.000
_cell.angle_alpha   90.00
_cell.angle_beta   90.00
_cell.angle_gamma   90.00
#
_symmetry.space_group_name_H-M   'P 1'
#
loop_
_entity.id
_entity.type
_entity.pdbx_description
1 polymer ?
#
loop_
_entity_poly.entity_id
_entity_poly.type
_entity_poly.pdbx_seq_one_letter_code
_entity_poly.pdbx_strand_id
1 'polypeptide(L)'
;MKAIDVFSAIIKYFMTLLLEKAQKSYIDLTDKDILWVITVPGIWDLKAKQFTRESAIQAGTSSDQLILALEPEAASLYCRKMPIFVEEKQDGDKTISQLPIGSKYIVLDQGGGTIDITVHEVMPEGNLKEIHQACGGVWGSNRETKFEGKVRFGKDKVCLQKEFFQSFFDKSVAAIVDYLGGLLRKKSINAEDNPIKTILAVGGFSKSQVLIKKIKSTFPDLAIVVPADADLAVLKGAIIYAFEPESVTCRVSQYTYGVPNFTPYDARIHNDRRIYRIGPQGKPMVDDAFDKHIEIGQILIIGQFQQEHEYYPTTEEHKSIVLDFYASEEKNPTFTDEENLLLFRNASYNPSSQNICKT
;
A
#
# COMPACT_ATOMS: atom_id res chain seq x y z
N MET A 1 16.66 -21.39 -9.09
CA MET A 1 15.84 -20.38 -9.78
C MET A 1 15.56 -19.28 -8.76
N LYS A 2 15.91 -18.03 -9.05
CA LYS A 2 15.62 -16.93 -8.11
C LYS A 2 14.15 -16.56 -8.22
N ALA A 3 13.55 -16.01 -7.16
CA ALA A 3 12.15 -15.57 -7.19
C ALA A 3 11.92 -14.54 -8.29
N ILE A 4 12.85 -13.59 -8.48
CA ILE A 4 12.75 -12.55 -9.51
C ILE A 4 12.61 -13.15 -10.91
N ASP A 5 13.33 -14.23 -11.22
CA ASP A 5 13.24 -14.91 -12.53
C ASP A 5 11.83 -15.44 -12.79
N VAL A 6 11.16 -15.95 -11.76
CA VAL A 6 9.78 -16.47 -11.85
C VAL A 6 8.79 -15.33 -12.07
N PHE A 7 8.89 -14.27 -11.26
CA PHE A 7 7.98 -13.12 -11.34
C PHE A 7 8.14 -12.39 -12.68
N SER A 8 9.38 -12.14 -13.12
CA SER A 8 9.66 -11.57 -14.43
C SER A 8 9.13 -12.42 -15.57
N ALA A 9 9.26 -13.76 -15.49
CA ALA A 9 8.72 -14.66 -16.51
C ALA A 9 7.18 -14.59 -16.58
N ILE A 10 6.51 -14.52 -15.42
CA ILE A 10 5.04 -14.38 -15.35
C ILE A 10 4.60 -13.03 -15.94
N ILE A 11 5.25 -11.93 -15.55
CA ILE A 11 4.94 -10.60 -16.10
C ILE A 11 5.15 -10.58 -17.60
N LYS A 12 6.30 -11.08 -18.08
CA LYS A 12 6.62 -11.17 -19.51
C LYS A 12 5.62 -12.00 -20.29
N TYR A 13 5.11 -13.07 -19.69
CA TYR A 13 4.05 -13.89 -20.29
C TYR A 13 2.78 -13.07 -20.51
N PHE A 14 2.32 -12.32 -19.51
CA PHE A 14 1.13 -11.46 -19.66
C PHE A 14 1.35 -10.34 -20.68
N MET A 15 2.53 -9.72 -20.70
CA MET A 15 2.87 -8.67 -21.67
C MET A 15 2.83 -9.22 -23.11
N THR A 16 3.50 -10.35 -23.34
CA THR A 16 3.49 -11.04 -24.64
C THR A 16 2.08 -11.43 -25.05
N LEU A 17 1.30 -11.98 -24.11
CA LEU A 17 -0.09 -12.40 -24.38
C LEU A 17 -0.99 -11.24 -24.81
N LEU A 18 -0.81 -10.04 -24.23
CA LEU A 18 -1.55 -8.85 -24.65
C LEU A 18 -1.20 -8.46 -26.09
N LEU A 19 0.09 -8.36 -26.40
CA LEU A 19 0.56 -7.99 -27.74
C LEU A 19 0.10 -9.01 -28.80
N GLU A 20 0.17 -10.31 -28.51
CA GLU A 20 -0.33 -11.36 -29.39
C GLU A 20 -1.85 -11.24 -29.63
N LYS A 21 -2.62 -10.93 -28.58
CA LYS A 21 -4.08 -10.72 -28.70
C LYS A 21 -4.42 -9.47 -29.50
N ALA A 22 -3.68 -8.37 -29.31
CA ALA A 22 -3.84 -7.15 -30.07
C ALA A 22 -3.58 -7.39 -31.56
N GLN A 23 -2.46 -8.06 -31.88
CA GLN A 23 -2.10 -8.42 -33.25
C GLN A 23 -3.16 -9.32 -33.91
N LYS A 24 -3.65 -10.34 -33.21
CA LYS A 24 -4.75 -11.22 -33.69
C LYS A 24 -6.06 -10.46 -33.90
N SER A 25 -6.23 -9.33 -33.23
CA SER A 25 -7.38 -8.43 -33.37
C SER A 25 -7.12 -7.31 -34.38
N TYR A 26 -6.03 -7.37 -35.15
CA TYR A 26 -5.61 -6.37 -36.13
C TYR A 26 -5.36 -4.98 -35.52
N ILE A 27 -5.01 -4.92 -34.24
CA ILE A 27 -4.57 -3.70 -33.56
C ILE A 27 -3.05 -3.67 -33.64
N ASP A 28 -2.50 -2.64 -34.29
CA ASP A 28 -1.06 -2.36 -34.30
C ASP A 28 -0.68 -1.71 -32.97
N LEU A 29 -0.13 -2.52 -32.06
CA LEU A 29 0.24 -2.12 -30.71
C LEU A 29 1.65 -2.61 -30.43
N THR A 30 2.52 -1.70 -30.01
CA THR A 30 3.87 -2.02 -29.54
C THR A 30 3.99 -1.74 -28.05
N ASP A 31 5.05 -2.25 -27.43
CA ASP A 31 5.29 -1.99 -25.99
C ASP A 31 5.41 -0.49 -25.67
N LYS A 32 5.88 0.32 -26.62
CA LYS A 32 6.00 1.79 -26.47
C LYS A 32 4.66 2.50 -26.37
N ASP A 33 3.58 1.86 -26.81
CA ASP A 33 2.24 2.41 -26.80
C ASP A 33 1.50 2.09 -25.49
N ILE A 34 2.12 1.33 -24.58
CA ILE A 34 1.48 0.78 -23.39
C ILE A 34 2.05 1.41 -22.13
N LEU A 35 1.18 1.96 -21.30
CA LEU A 35 1.47 2.26 -19.91
C LEU A 35 1.08 1.04 -19.07
N TRP A 36 2.07 0.37 -18.48
CA TRP A 36 1.86 -0.79 -17.64
C TRP A 36 1.50 -0.36 -16.22
N VAL A 37 0.40 -0.90 -15.69
CA VAL A 37 0.00 -0.73 -14.30
C VAL A 37 -0.03 -2.07 -13.61
N ILE A 38 0.79 -2.24 -12.59
CA ILE A 38 0.84 -3.46 -11.77
C ILE A 38 0.28 -3.11 -10.40
N THR A 39 -0.75 -3.82 -9.95
CA THR A 39 -1.29 -3.65 -8.61
C THR A 39 -0.44 -4.38 -7.59
N VAL A 40 -0.23 -3.74 -6.44
CA VAL A 40 0.50 -4.29 -5.31
C VAL A 40 -0.26 -4.06 -4.01
N PRO A 41 -0.22 -5.00 -3.05
CA PRO A 41 -0.86 -4.82 -1.75
C PRO A 41 -0.37 -3.56 -1.04
N GLY A 42 -1.30 -2.87 -0.38
CA GLY A 42 -1.00 -1.64 0.37
C GLY A 42 -0.03 -1.89 1.52
N ILE A 43 -0.15 -3.05 2.17
CA ILE A 43 0.67 -3.47 3.31
C ILE A 43 2.11 -3.86 2.94
N TRP A 44 2.40 -4.11 1.68
CA TRP A 44 3.74 -4.57 1.30
C TRP A 44 4.82 -3.55 1.68
N ASP A 45 5.94 -4.07 2.16
CA ASP A 45 7.09 -3.26 2.49
C ASP A 45 7.74 -2.66 1.23
N LEU A 46 8.66 -1.71 1.44
CA LEU A 46 9.36 -1.06 0.32
C LEU A 46 10.15 -2.07 -0.53
N LYS A 47 10.69 -3.13 0.10
CA LYS A 47 11.46 -4.18 -0.60
C LYS A 47 10.58 -4.99 -1.54
N ALA A 48 9.39 -5.40 -1.10
CA ALA A 48 8.45 -6.16 -1.93
C ALA A 48 7.92 -5.31 -3.08
N LYS A 49 7.56 -4.04 -2.82
CA LYS A 49 7.15 -3.09 -3.87
C LYS A 49 8.28 -2.86 -4.90
N GLN A 50 9.51 -2.67 -4.43
CA GLN A 50 10.69 -2.53 -5.28
C GLN A 50 10.99 -3.81 -6.08
N PHE A 51 10.89 -4.98 -5.44
CA PHE A 51 11.06 -6.28 -6.09
C PHE A 51 10.08 -6.47 -7.24
N THR A 52 8.82 -6.04 -7.10
CA THR A 52 7.84 -6.06 -8.19
C THR A 52 8.24 -5.14 -9.34
N ARG A 53 8.70 -3.92 -9.03
CA ARG A 53 9.20 -2.98 -10.04
C ARG A 53 10.39 -3.58 -10.81
N GLU A 54 11.37 -4.13 -10.11
CA GLU A 54 12.54 -4.77 -10.72
C GLU A 54 12.16 -6.00 -11.54
N SER A 55 11.21 -6.81 -11.06
CA SER A 55 10.68 -7.96 -11.79
C SER A 55 10.05 -7.53 -13.12
N ALA A 56 9.29 -6.43 -13.12
CA ALA A 56 8.68 -5.86 -14.32
C ALA A 56 9.74 -5.29 -15.29
N ILE A 57 10.73 -4.56 -14.77
CA ILE A 57 11.83 -4.05 -15.60
C ILE A 57 12.61 -5.21 -16.25
N GLN A 58 12.91 -6.27 -15.50
CA GLN A 58 13.54 -7.48 -16.03
C GLN A 58 12.64 -8.23 -17.04
N ALA A 59 11.31 -8.04 -16.97
CA ALA A 59 10.38 -8.58 -17.95
C ALA A 59 10.41 -7.82 -19.30
N GLY A 60 10.90 -6.59 -19.31
CA GLY A 60 11.15 -5.79 -20.52
C GLY A 60 10.50 -4.41 -20.54
N THR A 61 9.72 -4.02 -19.52
CA THR A 61 9.14 -2.66 -19.47
C THR A 61 10.14 -1.64 -18.95
N SER A 62 9.98 -0.37 -19.36
CA SER A 62 10.77 0.74 -18.86
C SER A 62 10.15 1.36 -17.60
N SER A 63 10.97 2.03 -16.79
CA SER A 63 10.49 2.62 -15.53
C SER A 63 9.51 3.78 -15.72
N ASP A 64 9.58 4.48 -16.86
CA ASP A 64 8.68 5.57 -17.25
C ASP A 64 7.33 5.07 -17.82
N GLN A 65 7.28 3.84 -18.30
CA GLN A 65 6.04 3.17 -18.73
C GLN A 65 5.44 2.25 -17.65
N LEU A 66 5.87 2.39 -16.39
CA LEU A 66 5.43 1.52 -15.30
C LEU A 66 4.94 2.28 -14.05
N ILE A 67 3.67 2.07 -13.75
CA ILE A 67 3.01 2.51 -12.51
C ILE A 67 2.80 1.30 -11.59
N LEU A 68 3.15 1.46 -10.31
CA LEU A 68 2.64 0.58 -9.26
C LEU A 68 1.44 1.25 -8.61
N ALA A 69 0.28 0.60 -8.70
CA ALA A 69 -0.94 1.08 -8.07
C ALA A 69 -1.19 0.29 -6.77
N LEU A 70 -1.48 0.97 -5.67
CA LEU A 70 -1.88 0.28 -4.45
C LEU A 70 -3.26 -0.32 -4.65
N GLU A 71 -3.39 -1.62 -4.39
CA GLU A 71 -4.67 -2.34 -4.46
C GLU A 71 -5.82 -1.63 -3.73
N PRO A 72 -5.66 -1.15 -2.48
CA PRO A 72 -6.73 -0.42 -1.81
C PRO A 72 -7.14 0.88 -2.50
N GLU A 73 -6.18 1.66 -3.01
CA GLU A 73 -6.45 2.92 -3.72
C GLU A 73 -7.19 2.64 -5.04
N ALA A 74 -6.72 1.64 -5.79
CA ALA A 74 -7.35 1.18 -7.02
C ALA A 74 -8.80 0.75 -6.75
N ALA A 75 -9.02 -0.14 -5.79
CA ALA A 75 -10.36 -0.58 -5.40
C ALA A 75 -11.27 0.60 -5.00
N SER A 76 -10.74 1.56 -4.25
CA SER A 76 -11.42 2.78 -3.81
C SER A 76 -11.90 3.61 -5.02
N LEU A 77 -11.02 3.84 -6.00
CA LEU A 77 -11.32 4.57 -7.22
C LEU A 77 -12.36 3.86 -8.09
N TYR A 78 -12.30 2.53 -8.17
CA TYR A 78 -13.32 1.77 -8.88
C TYR A 78 -14.69 1.91 -8.21
N CYS A 79 -14.76 1.72 -6.89
CA CYS A 79 -16.01 1.84 -6.15
C CYS A 79 -16.60 3.25 -6.27
N ARG A 80 -15.74 4.29 -6.33
CA ARG A 80 -16.17 5.69 -6.57
C ARG A 80 -16.96 5.87 -7.85
N LYS A 81 -16.58 5.17 -8.93
CA LYS A 81 -17.19 5.31 -10.27
C LYS A 81 -18.38 4.37 -10.49
N MET A 82 -18.68 3.46 -9.55
CA MET A 82 -19.79 2.51 -9.67
C MET A 82 -21.10 3.01 -9.01
N PRO A 83 -22.27 2.72 -9.62
CA PRO A 83 -23.54 2.75 -8.92
C PRO A 83 -23.51 1.71 -7.80
N ILE A 84 -23.77 2.15 -6.57
CA ILE A 84 -23.83 1.24 -5.43
C ILE A 84 -25.28 0.87 -5.20
N PHE A 85 -25.57 -0.42 -5.35
CA PHE A 85 -26.81 -0.99 -4.83
C PHE A 85 -26.63 -1.13 -3.32
N VAL A 86 -27.11 -0.14 -2.57
CA VAL A 86 -27.28 -0.29 -1.13
C VAL A 86 -28.51 -1.17 -0.92
N GLU A 87 -28.31 -2.44 -0.60
CA GLU A 87 -29.39 -3.26 -0.05
C GLU A 87 -29.68 -2.80 1.39
N GLU A 88 -30.34 -1.65 1.55
CA GLU A 88 -31.24 -1.38 2.68
C GLU A 88 -32.07 -0.11 2.47
N LYS A 89 -33.39 -0.34 2.31
CA LYS A 89 -34.55 0.55 2.52
C LYS A 89 -34.70 1.80 1.63
N GLN A 90 -35.55 1.63 0.61
CA GLN A 90 -36.57 2.57 0.12
C GLN A 90 -36.20 4.01 -0.29
N ASP A 91 -34.93 4.34 -0.42
CA ASP A 91 -34.51 5.61 -1.02
C ASP A 91 -33.51 5.31 -2.15
N GLY A 92 -33.78 5.85 -3.33
CA GLY A 92 -33.19 5.45 -4.61
C GLY A 92 -31.65 5.49 -4.69
N ASP A 93 -31.16 4.94 -5.81
CA ASP A 93 -29.74 4.77 -6.18
C ASP A 93 -28.80 5.89 -5.69
N LYS A 94 -27.92 5.58 -4.73
CA LYS A 94 -26.85 6.48 -4.29
C LYS A 94 -25.48 5.93 -4.67
N THR A 95 -24.70 6.68 -5.46
CA THR A 95 -23.30 6.41 -5.82
C THR A 95 -22.34 6.90 -4.71
N ILE A 96 -21.11 6.36 -4.59
CA ILE A 96 -20.07 6.96 -3.70
C ILE A 96 -19.77 8.41 -4.07
N SER A 97 -19.90 8.78 -5.35
CA SER A 97 -19.79 10.17 -5.80
C SER A 97 -20.80 11.12 -5.16
N GLN A 98 -21.82 10.60 -4.45
CA GLN A 98 -22.80 11.36 -3.67
C GLN A 98 -22.57 11.28 -2.16
N LEU A 99 -21.50 10.60 -1.69
CA LEU A 99 -21.16 10.66 -0.27
C LEU A 99 -20.82 12.10 0.10
N PRO A 100 -21.40 12.65 1.18
CA PRO A 100 -21.07 13.99 1.64
C PRO A 100 -19.56 14.13 1.88
N ILE A 101 -19.01 15.30 1.56
CA ILE A 101 -17.64 15.67 1.96
C ILE A 101 -17.49 15.41 3.47
N GLY A 102 -16.38 14.77 3.85
CA GLY A 102 -16.10 14.29 5.20
C GLY A 102 -16.50 12.84 5.45
N SER A 103 -17.25 12.18 4.55
CA SER A 103 -17.65 10.78 4.75
C SER A 103 -16.45 9.85 4.79
N LYS A 104 -16.38 8.96 5.79
CA LYS A 104 -15.29 7.99 5.94
C LYS A 104 -15.76 6.58 5.59
N TYR A 105 -14.94 5.83 4.87
CA TYR A 105 -15.21 4.44 4.50
C TYR A 105 -13.95 3.58 4.56
N ILE A 106 -14.14 2.28 4.78
CA ILE A 106 -13.06 1.29 4.85
C ILE A 106 -13.05 0.49 3.55
N VAL A 107 -11.88 0.30 2.94
CA VAL A 107 -11.67 -0.66 1.85
C VAL A 107 -11.03 -1.90 2.43
N LEU A 108 -11.67 -3.04 2.19
CA LEU A 108 -11.22 -4.35 2.65
C LEU A 108 -10.94 -5.21 1.41
N ASP A 109 -9.67 -5.38 1.08
CA ASP A 109 -9.21 -6.23 -0.03
C ASP A 109 -8.79 -7.60 0.50
N GLN A 110 -9.31 -8.65 -0.13
CA GLN A 110 -9.15 -10.01 0.34
C GLN A 110 -8.77 -10.93 -0.82
N GLY A 111 -7.46 -11.05 -1.02
CA GLY A 111 -6.86 -12.00 -1.94
C GLY A 111 -6.84 -13.42 -1.39
N GLY A 112 -6.31 -14.36 -2.18
CA GLY A 112 -6.23 -15.79 -1.81
C GLY A 112 -5.23 -16.10 -0.68
N GLY A 113 -4.31 -15.18 -0.37
CA GLY A 113 -3.24 -15.36 0.63
C GLY A 113 -3.15 -14.26 1.68
N THR A 114 -3.58 -13.03 1.37
CA THR A 114 -3.48 -11.84 2.22
C THR A 114 -4.80 -11.08 2.26
N ILE A 115 -4.99 -10.32 3.33
CA ILE A 115 -6.09 -9.36 3.49
C ILE A 115 -5.46 -8.00 3.79
N ASP A 116 -5.89 -6.97 3.07
CA ASP A 116 -5.47 -5.57 3.19
C ASP A 116 -6.66 -4.68 3.58
N ILE A 117 -6.44 -3.74 4.49
CA ILE A 117 -7.45 -2.87 5.08
C ILE A 117 -6.91 -1.44 5.03
N THR A 118 -7.69 -0.53 4.45
CA THR A 118 -7.39 0.91 4.42
C THR A 118 -8.64 1.71 4.77
N VAL A 119 -8.45 2.92 5.29
CA VAL A 119 -9.55 3.81 5.65
C VAL A 119 -9.41 5.12 4.88
N HIS A 120 -10.46 5.52 4.18
CA HIS A 120 -10.50 6.72 3.35
C HIS A 120 -11.55 7.70 3.85
N GLU A 121 -11.30 8.99 3.66
CA GLU A 121 -12.24 10.10 3.85
C GLU A 121 -12.50 10.80 2.51
N VAL A 122 -13.76 11.10 2.22
CA VAL A 122 -14.19 11.81 1.02
C VAL A 122 -13.92 13.30 1.18
N MET A 123 -13.12 13.86 0.30
CA MET A 123 -12.74 15.26 0.24
C MET A 123 -13.61 16.00 -0.82
N PRO A 124 -13.55 17.35 -0.90
CA PRO A 124 -14.20 18.09 -1.98
C PRO A 124 -13.87 17.54 -3.37
N GLU A 125 -14.83 17.66 -4.30
CA GLU A 125 -14.75 17.14 -5.67
C GLU A 125 -14.68 15.59 -5.77
N GLY A 126 -14.91 14.87 -4.67
CA GLY A 126 -14.88 13.40 -4.63
C GLY A 126 -13.46 12.84 -4.56
N ASN A 127 -12.48 13.66 -4.16
CA ASN A 127 -11.11 13.23 -3.87
C ASN A 127 -11.06 12.40 -2.58
N LEU A 128 -9.99 11.63 -2.39
CA LEU A 128 -9.89 10.67 -1.29
C LEU A 128 -8.63 10.92 -0.45
N LYS A 129 -8.81 10.89 0.87
CA LYS A 129 -7.73 10.99 1.85
C LYS A 129 -7.65 9.67 2.62
N GLU A 130 -6.55 8.92 2.50
CA GLU A 130 -6.30 7.81 3.43
C GLU A 130 -6.07 8.40 4.84
N ILE A 131 -6.84 7.97 5.82
CA ILE A 131 -6.81 8.50 7.20
C ILE A 131 -6.18 7.53 8.20
N HIS A 132 -5.81 6.33 7.76
CA HIS A 132 -5.13 5.34 8.58
C HIS A 132 -4.25 4.44 7.72
N GLN A 133 -3.04 4.18 8.21
CA GLN A 133 -2.06 3.30 7.58
C GLN A 133 -2.70 1.98 7.11
N ALA A 134 -2.48 1.64 5.84
CA ALA A 134 -2.79 0.33 5.29
C ALA A 134 -2.26 -0.81 6.19
N CYS A 135 -3.09 -1.80 6.44
CA CYS A 135 -2.84 -2.83 7.45
C CYS A 135 -3.49 -4.15 7.03
N GLY A 136 -2.98 -5.28 7.53
CA GLY A 136 -3.38 -6.58 6.99
C GLY A 136 -2.52 -7.74 7.46
N GLY A 137 -2.67 -8.92 6.87
CA GLY A 137 -1.86 -10.09 7.22
C GLY A 137 -2.07 -11.30 6.33
N VAL A 138 -1.20 -12.32 6.53
CA VAL A 138 -1.27 -13.62 5.84
C VAL A 138 -2.36 -14.48 6.48
N TRP A 139 -3.61 -14.09 6.23
CA TRP A 139 -4.80 -14.75 6.77
C TRP A 139 -5.52 -15.61 5.73
N GLY A 140 -4.88 -15.91 4.60
CA GLY A 140 -5.29 -16.95 3.65
C GLY A 140 -5.09 -18.37 4.21
N SER A 141 -5.76 -19.36 3.61
CA SER A 141 -5.96 -20.70 4.19
C SER A 141 -4.67 -21.52 4.30
N ASN A 142 -4.31 -21.98 5.51
CA ASN A 142 -3.25 -22.96 5.74
C ASN A 142 -3.81 -24.29 6.30
N ARG A 143 -3.24 -25.40 5.81
CA ARG A 143 -3.68 -26.80 6.02
C ARG A 143 -3.22 -27.36 7.36
N GLU A 144 -4.12 -28.08 8.02
CA GLU A 144 -3.90 -29.42 8.58
C GLU A 144 -5.26 -30.05 8.97
N THR A 145 -5.29 -31.39 9.14
CA THR A 145 -6.04 -32.13 10.20
C THR A 145 -6.97 -33.34 9.79
N LYS A 146 -6.93 -34.43 10.60
CA LYS A 146 -7.94 -35.37 11.21
C LYS A 146 -9.45 -35.43 10.79
N PHE A 147 -9.82 -35.45 9.50
CA PHE A 147 -11.23 -35.32 9.06
C PHE A 147 -12.09 -36.60 8.89
N GLU A 148 -12.08 -37.52 9.84
CA GLU A 148 -12.98 -38.68 9.77
C GLU A 148 -14.47 -38.25 9.91
N GLY A 149 -15.32 -38.70 8.98
CA GLY A 149 -16.77 -38.43 8.97
C GLY A 149 -17.21 -37.07 8.42
N LYS A 150 -16.30 -36.09 8.24
CA LYS A 150 -16.60 -34.73 7.76
C LYS A 150 -16.33 -34.51 6.27
N VAL A 151 -15.56 -35.41 5.66
CA VAL A 151 -15.21 -35.44 4.24
C VAL A 151 -15.70 -36.76 3.65
N ARG A 152 -16.47 -36.71 2.56
CA ARG A 152 -16.87 -37.89 1.79
C ARG A 152 -16.31 -37.81 0.39
N PHE A 153 -15.65 -38.87 -0.04
CA PHE A 153 -15.15 -39.01 -1.41
C PHE A 153 -16.17 -39.81 -2.23
N GLY A 154 -16.73 -39.16 -3.25
CA GLY A 154 -17.44 -39.82 -4.35
C GLY A 154 -16.49 -40.17 -5.50
N LYS A 155 -17.01 -40.76 -6.57
CA LYS A 155 -16.21 -41.23 -7.73
C LYS A 155 -15.44 -40.10 -8.44
N ASP A 156 -16.00 -38.89 -8.42
CA ASP A 156 -15.51 -37.68 -9.09
C ASP A 156 -15.63 -36.41 -8.22
N LYS A 157 -16.09 -36.54 -6.97
CA LYS A 157 -16.47 -35.40 -6.11
C LYS A 157 -15.94 -35.57 -4.69
N VAL A 158 -15.59 -34.45 -4.07
CA VAL A 158 -15.32 -34.36 -2.63
C VAL A 158 -16.48 -33.58 -2.01
N CYS A 159 -17.18 -34.18 -1.06
CA CYS A 159 -18.27 -33.56 -0.33
C CYS A 159 -17.81 -33.23 1.09
N LEU A 160 -17.92 -31.97 1.47
CA LEU A 160 -17.60 -31.46 2.80
C LEU A 160 -18.89 -31.11 3.53
N GLN A 161 -18.98 -31.44 4.82
CA GLN A 161 -20.07 -30.89 5.64
C GLN A 161 -19.96 -29.37 5.68
N LYS A 162 -21.12 -28.68 5.67
CA LYS A 162 -21.19 -27.22 5.58
C LYS A 162 -20.47 -26.55 6.76
N GLU A 163 -20.77 -26.99 7.97
CA GLU A 163 -20.19 -26.44 9.21
C GLU A 163 -18.68 -26.68 9.25
N PHE A 164 -18.25 -27.83 8.73
CA PHE A 164 -16.84 -28.17 8.61
C PHE A 164 -16.12 -27.29 7.59
N PHE A 165 -16.71 -27.06 6.41
CA PHE A 165 -16.15 -26.13 5.42
C PHE A 165 -16.13 -24.69 5.93
N GLN A 166 -17.18 -24.26 6.63
CA GLN A 166 -17.23 -22.93 7.26
C GLN A 166 -16.10 -22.75 8.28
N SER A 167 -15.77 -23.81 9.03
CA SER A 167 -14.68 -23.75 10.02
C SER A 167 -13.30 -23.45 9.44
N PHE A 168 -13.10 -23.66 8.13
CA PHE A 168 -11.85 -23.27 7.46
C PHE A 168 -11.61 -21.76 7.47
N PHE A 169 -12.69 -20.98 7.60
CA PHE A 169 -12.65 -19.53 7.56
C PHE A 169 -12.73 -18.90 8.96
N ASP A 170 -13.01 -19.67 10.01
CA ASP A 170 -13.24 -19.13 11.36
C ASP A 170 -12.10 -18.24 11.84
N LYS A 171 -10.85 -18.69 11.66
CA LYS A 171 -9.67 -17.93 12.06
C LYS A 171 -9.55 -16.61 11.30
N SER A 172 -9.69 -16.65 9.97
CA SER A 172 -9.58 -15.47 9.12
C SER A 172 -10.72 -14.49 9.38
N VAL A 173 -11.95 -14.99 9.49
CA VAL A 173 -13.16 -14.21 9.78
C VAL A 173 -13.07 -13.55 11.17
N ALA A 174 -12.62 -14.29 12.19
CA ALA A 174 -12.41 -13.72 13.53
C ALA A 174 -11.39 -12.59 13.51
N ALA A 175 -10.23 -12.81 12.86
CA ALA A 175 -9.19 -11.79 12.75
C ALA A 175 -9.69 -10.51 12.06
N ILE A 176 -10.46 -10.63 10.97
CA ILE A 176 -11.06 -9.48 10.27
C ILE A 176 -12.01 -8.72 11.19
N VAL A 177 -12.90 -9.43 11.88
CA VAL A 177 -13.91 -8.83 12.77
C VAL A 177 -13.25 -8.13 13.96
N ASP A 178 -12.26 -8.75 14.58
CA ASP A 178 -11.51 -8.16 15.68
C ASP A 178 -10.78 -6.89 15.25
N TYR A 179 -10.19 -6.92 14.04
CA TYR A 179 -9.51 -5.77 13.46
C TYR A 179 -10.47 -4.61 13.17
N LEU A 180 -11.60 -4.89 12.52
CA LEU A 180 -12.65 -3.89 12.27
C LEU A 180 -13.15 -3.29 13.59
N GLY A 181 -13.37 -4.10 14.61
CA GLY A 181 -13.75 -3.62 15.94
C GLY A 181 -12.68 -2.71 16.55
N GLY A 182 -11.39 -3.03 16.35
CA GLY A 182 -10.27 -2.18 16.75
C GLY A 182 -10.29 -0.81 16.06
N LEU A 183 -10.49 -0.77 14.75
CA LEU A 183 -10.59 0.48 13.98
C LEU A 183 -11.76 1.35 14.42
N LEU A 184 -12.95 0.74 14.57
CA LEU A 184 -14.18 1.46 14.96
C LEU A 184 -14.11 2.05 16.37
N ARG A 185 -13.22 1.56 17.24
CA ARG A 185 -12.99 2.14 18.58
C ARG A 185 -12.03 3.34 18.57
N LYS A 186 -11.22 3.53 17.53
CA LYS A 186 -10.25 4.63 17.45
C LYS A 186 -10.96 5.94 17.14
N LYS A 187 -11.11 6.83 18.13
CA LYS A 187 -11.77 8.15 17.95
C LYS A 187 -11.12 9.04 16.89
N SER A 188 -9.82 8.87 16.62
CA SER A 188 -9.12 9.58 15.55
C SER A 188 -9.65 9.21 14.16
N ILE A 189 -10.25 8.03 14.01
CA ILE A 189 -10.78 7.51 12.75
C ILE A 189 -12.31 7.58 12.77
N ASN A 190 -12.94 7.05 13.81
CA ASN A 190 -14.39 6.93 13.99
C ASN A 190 -14.86 7.90 15.08
N ALA A 191 -14.94 9.19 14.74
CA ALA A 191 -15.37 10.23 15.67
C ALA A 191 -16.89 10.22 15.85
N GLU A 192 -17.39 10.68 17.00
CA GLU A 192 -18.82 10.65 17.32
C GLU A 192 -19.66 11.56 16.40
N ASP A 193 -19.07 12.66 15.94
CA ASP A 193 -19.66 13.63 15.01
C ASP A 193 -19.50 13.23 13.53
N ASN A 194 -18.61 12.28 13.23
CA ASN A 194 -18.38 11.76 11.89
C ASN A 194 -18.01 10.26 11.90
N PRO A 195 -18.99 9.38 12.17
CA PRO A 195 -18.74 7.95 12.29
C PRO A 195 -18.64 7.27 10.93
N ILE A 196 -17.87 6.19 10.87
CA ILE A 196 -17.81 5.25 9.74
C ILE A 196 -19.15 4.51 9.67
N LYS A 197 -19.84 4.66 8.54
CA LYS A 197 -21.14 4.00 8.29
C LYS A 197 -21.07 2.88 7.26
N THR A 198 -20.02 2.84 6.45
CA THR A 198 -19.96 1.96 5.27
C THR A 198 -18.61 1.27 5.14
N ILE A 199 -18.65 -0.04 4.85
CA ILE A 199 -17.51 -0.86 4.44
C ILE A 199 -17.68 -1.22 2.96
N LEU A 200 -16.65 -0.97 2.17
CA LEU A 200 -16.55 -1.45 0.79
C LEU A 200 -15.74 -2.75 0.79
N ALA A 201 -16.41 -3.87 0.52
CA ALA A 201 -15.78 -5.17 0.49
C ALA A 201 -15.51 -5.57 -0.97
N VAL A 202 -14.23 -5.69 -1.32
CA VAL A 202 -13.74 -6.04 -2.65
C VAL A 202 -12.90 -7.32 -2.61
N GLY A 203 -12.55 -7.86 -3.78
CA GLY A 203 -11.80 -9.11 -3.90
C GLY A 203 -12.67 -10.35 -3.75
N GLY A 204 -12.12 -11.51 -4.11
CA GLY A 204 -12.85 -12.77 -4.20
C GLY A 204 -13.58 -13.19 -2.91
N PHE A 205 -12.95 -12.92 -1.75
CA PHE A 205 -13.51 -13.33 -0.47
C PHE A 205 -14.63 -12.40 0.03
N SER A 206 -14.78 -11.19 -0.53
CA SER A 206 -15.90 -10.28 -0.21
C SER A 206 -17.28 -10.86 -0.58
N LYS A 207 -17.33 -11.78 -1.55
CA LYS A 207 -18.54 -12.50 -1.95
C LYS A 207 -18.92 -13.62 -0.96
N SER A 208 -18.08 -13.90 0.04
CA SER A 208 -18.31 -14.93 1.05
C SER A 208 -19.44 -14.55 1.99
N GLN A 209 -20.55 -15.29 1.87
CA GLN A 209 -21.68 -15.16 2.79
C GLN A 209 -21.32 -15.47 4.25
N VAL A 210 -20.27 -16.25 4.50
CA VAL A 210 -19.78 -16.53 5.86
C VAL A 210 -19.21 -15.25 6.47
N LEU A 211 -18.38 -14.54 5.71
CA LEU A 211 -17.76 -13.29 6.14
C LEU A 211 -18.81 -12.18 6.29
N ILE A 212 -19.60 -11.92 5.25
CA ILE A 212 -20.57 -10.83 5.23
C ILE A 212 -21.57 -10.96 6.39
N LYS A 213 -22.11 -12.18 6.62
CA LYS A 213 -23.01 -12.43 7.74
C LYS A 213 -22.34 -12.22 9.08
N LYS A 214 -21.08 -12.64 9.23
CA LYS A 214 -20.35 -12.43 10.49
C LYS A 214 -20.13 -10.94 10.77
N ILE A 215 -19.67 -10.17 9.78
CA ILE A 215 -19.48 -8.72 9.92
C ILE A 215 -20.81 -8.05 10.27
N LYS A 216 -21.88 -8.29 9.50
CA LYS A 216 -23.20 -7.66 9.74
C LYS A 216 -23.81 -8.07 11.08
N SER A 217 -23.59 -9.31 11.54
CA SER A 217 -24.03 -9.74 12.88
C SER A 217 -23.24 -9.09 14.02
N THR A 218 -21.98 -8.73 13.79
CA THR A 218 -21.12 -8.11 14.81
C THR A 218 -21.28 -6.59 14.83
N PHE A 219 -21.48 -5.99 13.65
CA PHE A 219 -21.62 -4.55 13.45
C PHE A 219 -22.90 -4.26 12.63
N PRO A 220 -24.08 -4.34 13.27
CA PRO A 220 -25.37 -4.22 12.57
C PRO A 220 -25.57 -2.86 11.89
N ASP A 221 -24.99 -1.80 12.48
CA ASP A 221 -25.12 -0.42 12.02
C ASP A 221 -24.24 -0.09 10.80
N LEU A 222 -23.30 -0.98 10.44
CA LEU A 222 -22.49 -0.80 9.25
C LEU A 222 -23.23 -1.30 8.01
N ALA A 223 -23.28 -0.46 6.98
CA ALA A 223 -23.61 -0.86 5.63
C ALA A 223 -22.40 -1.58 5.01
N ILE A 224 -22.61 -2.75 4.44
CA ILE A 224 -21.56 -3.47 3.70
C ILE A 224 -21.95 -3.46 2.24
N VAL A 225 -21.09 -2.88 1.42
CA VAL A 225 -21.27 -2.77 -0.02
C VAL A 225 -20.27 -3.69 -0.71
N VAL A 226 -20.80 -4.62 -1.51
CA VAL A 226 -19.99 -5.50 -2.37
C VAL A 226 -20.29 -5.11 -3.82
N PRO A 227 -19.33 -4.52 -4.56
CA PRO A 227 -19.54 -4.21 -5.97
C PRO A 227 -19.84 -5.47 -6.79
N ALA A 228 -20.63 -5.34 -7.86
CA ALA A 228 -20.98 -6.47 -8.74
C ALA A 228 -19.72 -7.22 -9.25
N ASP A 229 -18.70 -6.44 -9.63
CA ASP A 229 -17.41 -6.94 -10.07
C ASP A 229 -16.34 -6.83 -8.97
N ALA A 230 -16.67 -7.16 -7.71
CA ALA A 230 -15.74 -7.09 -6.58
C ALA A 230 -14.38 -7.77 -6.86
N ASP A 231 -14.38 -8.90 -7.58
CA ASP A 231 -13.16 -9.65 -7.93
C ASP A 231 -12.26 -8.93 -8.95
N LEU A 232 -12.82 -8.00 -9.72
CA LEU A 232 -12.13 -7.18 -10.73
C LEU A 232 -11.97 -5.73 -10.28
N ALA A 233 -12.44 -5.37 -9.08
CA ALA A 233 -12.48 -3.99 -8.61
C ALA A 233 -11.09 -3.35 -8.58
N VAL A 234 -10.10 -4.09 -8.08
CA VAL A 234 -8.69 -3.69 -8.06
C VAL A 234 -8.16 -3.47 -9.47
N LEU A 235 -8.39 -4.42 -10.40
CA LEU A 235 -7.88 -4.33 -11.77
C LEU A 235 -8.51 -3.14 -12.53
N LYS A 236 -9.82 -2.99 -12.46
CA LYS A 236 -10.54 -1.87 -13.09
C LYS A 236 -10.16 -0.53 -12.45
N GLY A 237 -9.98 -0.54 -11.14
CA GLY A 237 -9.49 0.59 -10.36
C GLY A 237 -8.10 1.06 -10.76
N ALA A 238 -7.20 0.13 -11.05
CA ALA A 238 -5.84 0.42 -11.48
C ALA A 238 -5.80 1.16 -12.82
N ILE A 239 -6.73 0.81 -13.73
CA ILE A 239 -6.90 1.54 -14.99
C ILE A 239 -7.36 2.97 -14.72
N ILE A 240 -8.36 3.16 -13.83
CA ILE A 240 -8.82 4.50 -13.44
C ILE A 240 -7.67 5.31 -12.82
N TYR A 241 -6.88 4.69 -11.93
CA TYR A 241 -5.71 5.32 -11.32
C TYR A 241 -4.67 5.74 -12.37
N ALA A 242 -4.46 4.95 -13.42
CA ALA A 242 -3.53 5.29 -14.51
C ALA A 242 -3.90 6.59 -15.23
N PHE A 243 -5.20 6.84 -15.41
CA PHE A 243 -5.72 8.05 -16.08
C PHE A 243 -5.96 9.21 -15.12
N GLU A 244 -6.18 8.93 -13.83
CA GLU A 244 -6.50 9.92 -12.80
C GLU A 244 -5.58 9.79 -11.56
N PRO A 245 -4.23 9.80 -11.71
CA PRO A 245 -3.31 9.52 -10.60
C PRO A 245 -3.41 10.56 -9.46
N GLU A 246 -3.81 11.78 -9.79
CA GLU A 246 -4.03 12.89 -8.84
C GLU A 246 -5.29 12.72 -7.98
N SER A 247 -6.13 11.70 -8.23
CA SER A 247 -7.33 11.45 -7.42
C SER A 247 -7.02 11.08 -5.97
N VAL A 248 -5.80 10.58 -5.71
CA VAL A 248 -5.26 10.37 -4.37
C VAL A 248 -4.39 11.58 -4.04
N THR A 249 -4.90 12.52 -3.25
CA THR A 249 -4.22 13.80 -3.03
C THR A 249 -3.23 13.77 -1.87
N CYS A 250 -3.37 12.79 -0.97
CA CYS A 250 -2.47 12.65 0.17
C CYS A 250 -2.36 11.20 0.64
N ARG A 251 -1.23 10.88 1.29
CA ARG A 251 -0.93 9.56 1.85
C ARG A 251 -0.40 9.70 3.27
N VAL A 252 -0.63 8.68 4.09
CA VAL A 252 0.00 8.57 5.40
C VAL A 252 1.33 7.83 5.23
N SER A 253 2.43 8.43 5.67
CA SER A 253 3.75 7.80 5.58
C SER A 253 3.79 6.51 6.39
N GLN A 254 4.19 5.41 5.75
CA GLN A 254 4.36 4.10 6.41
C GLN A 254 5.68 3.98 7.18
N TYR A 255 6.63 4.88 6.91
CA TYR A 255 7.97 4.87 7.49
C TYR A 255 8.39 6.27 7.88
N THR A 256 9.35 6.34 8.79
CA THR A 256 10.16 7.54 8.99
C THR A 256 11.28 7.53 7.97
N TYR A 257 11.40 8.60 7.17
CA TYR A 257 12.43 8.74 6.16
C TYR A 257 13.46 9.78 6.57
N GLY A 258 14.72 9.50 6.23
CA GLY A 258 15.82 10.38 6.55
C GLY A 258 17.09 10.02 5.79
N VAL A 259 18.12 10.82 6.02
CA VAL A 259 19.45 10.67 5.40
C VAL A 259 20.52 10.73 6.50
N PRO A 260 21.71 10.13 6.29
CA PRO A 260 22.82 10.30 7.22
C PRO A 260 23.28 11.75 7.19
N ASN A 261 23.57 12.31 8.35
CA ASN A 261 24.04 13.67 8.50
C ASN A 261 25.24 13.74 9.46
N PHE A 262 26.18 14.60 9.10
CA PHE A 262 27.35 14.91 9.91
C PHE A 262 27.03 16.10 10.82
N THR A 263 26.74 15.82 12.09
CA THR A 263 26.15 16.80 13.04
C THR A 263 26.99 16.97 14.30
N PRO A 264 26.90 18.12 15.01
CA PRO A 264 27.53 18.27 16.31
C PRO A 264 27.06 17.22 17.32
N TYR A 265 27.97 16.74 18.16
CA TYR A 265 27.66 15.82 19.25
C TYR A 265 26.70 16.47 20.27
N ASP A 266 25.61 15.79 20.62
CA ASP A 266 24.67 16.17 21.67
C ASP A 266 24.62 15.07 22.72
N ALA A 267 25.12 15.38 23.92
CA ALA A 267 25.20 14.43 25.04
C ALA A 267 23.84 13.92 25.54
N ARG A 268 22.73 14.54 25.13
CA ARG A 268 21.37 14.09 25.48
C ARG A 268 20.92 12.88 24.67
N ILE A 269 21.48 12.70 23.47
CA ILE A 269 21.04 11.70 22.49
C ILE A 269 22.19 10.83 21.97
N HIS A 270 23.43 11.29 22.03
CA HIS A 270 24.60 10.57 21.53
C HIS A 270 25.46 10.03 22.68
N ASN A 271 25.92 8.79 22.55
CA ASN A 271 26.97 8.23 23.40
C ASN A 271 28.34 8.76 22.96
N ASP A 272 29.27 9.04 23.88
CA ASP A 272 30.65 9.49 23.55
C ASP A 272 31.37 8.59 22.53
N ARG A 273 31.04 7.30 22.48
CA ARG A 273 31.57 6.35 21.48
C ARG A 273 31.16 6.67 20.03
N ARG A 274 30.15 7.53 19.82
CA ARG A 274 29.69 8.00 18.51
C ARG A 274 30.47 9.22 18.01
N ILE A 275 31.34 9.81 18.83
CA ILE A 275 32.19 10.92 18.40
C ILE A 275 33.14 10.42 17.32
N TYR A 276 32.93 10.89 16.09
CA TYR A 276 33.71 10.50 14.94
C TYR A 276 35.00 11.33 14.83
N ARG A 277 34.88 12.66 14.93
CA ARG A 277 36.03 13.59 14.90
C ARG A 277 35.72 14.91 15.59
N ILE A 278 36.76 15.71 15.81
CA ILE A 278 36.62 17.11 16.22
C ILE A 278 36.48 17.98 14.97
N GLY A 279 35.34 18.68 14.86
CA GLY A 279 35.03 19.59 13.77
C GLY A 279 35.55 21.01 13.98
N PRO A 280 35.12 21.96 13.13
CA PRO A 280 35.47 23.38 13.26
C PRO A 280 35.15 23.92 14.65
N GLN A 281 36.00 24.83 15.16
CA GLN A 281 35.87 25.44 16.49
C GLN A 281 36.01 24.46 17.66
N GLY A 282 36.57 23.26 17.44
CA GLY A 282 36.85 22.30 18.52
C GLY A 282 35.64 21.51 18.99
N LYS A 283 34.52 21.53 18.24
CA LYS A 283 33.30 20.81 18.62
C LYS A 283 33.39 19.33 18.24
N PRO A 284 33.09 18.38 19.14
CA PRO A 284 32.96 16.98 18.76
C PRO A 284 31.79 16.80 17.79
N MET A 285 32.01 16.00 16.76
CA MET A 285 31.05 15.73 15.69
C MET A 285 30.75 14.24 15.62
N VAL A 286 29.54 13.93 15.19
CA VAL A 286 29.02 12.58 15.01
C VAL A 286 28.71 12.39 13.53
N ASP A 287 29.09 11.21 13.02
CA ASP A 287 28.76 10.79 11.67
C ASP A 287 27.55 9.85 11.69
N ASP A 288 26.88 9.71 10.54
CA ASP A 288 25.73 8.81 10.36
C ASP A 288 24.54 9.07 11.30
N ALA A 289 24.45 10.27 11.88
CA ALA A 289 23.27 10.67 12.65
C ALA A 289 22.07 10.76 11.70
N PHE A 290 20.92 10.23 12.12
CA PHE A 290 19.73 10.19 11.29
C PHE A 290 19.05 11.57 11.25
N ASP A 291 19.14 12.26 10.11
CA ASP A 291 18.38 13.48 9.87
C ASP A 291 17.01 13.13 9.28
N LYS A 292 15.95 13.39 10.05
CA LYS A 292 14.57 13.00 9.72
C LYS A 292 13.90 14.04 8.82
N HIS A 293 13.40 13.61 7.68
CA HIS A 293 12.65 14.43 6.71
C HIS A 293 11.15 14.19 6.80
N ILE A 294 10.77 12.93 7.02
CA ILE A 294 9.37 12.50 7.08
C ILE A 294 9.22 11.58 8.28
N GLU A 295 8.16 11.78 9.05
CA GLU A 295 7.81 10.94 10.19
C GLU A 295 6.78 9.86 9.80
N ILE A 296 6.92 8.65 10.34
CA ILE A 296 5.86 7.63 10.23
C ILE A 296 4.52 8.18 10.75
N GLY A 297 3.45 7.97 9.99
CA GLY A 297 2.13 8.52 10.31
C GLY A 297 1.90 9.97 9.85
N GLN A 298 2.93 10.65 9.32
CA GLN A 298 2.78 11.99 8.75
C GLN A 298 1.91 11.94 7.48
N ILE A 299 1.01 12.92 7.34
CA ILE A 299 0.22 13.09 6.11
C ILE A 299 1.07 13.86 5.11
N LEU A 300 1.29 13.25 3.95
CA LEU A 300 2.04 13.81 2.82
C LEU A 300 1.05 14.18 1.71
N ILE A 301 1.10 15.44 1.26
CA ILE A 301 0.29 15.92 0.14
C ILE A 301 1.09 15.73 -1.15
N ILE A 302 0.49 15.08 -2.15
CA ILE A 302 1.15 14.83 -3.44
C ILE A 302 1.45 16.16 -4.14
N GLY A 303 2.66 16.29 -4.68
CA GLY A 303 3.14 17.50 -5.35
C GLY A 303 3.62 18.61 -4.39
N GLN A 304 3.50 18.42 -3.07
CA GLN A 304 4.00 19.38 -2.09
C GLN A 304 5.36 18.96 -1.53
N PHE A 305 6.36 19.83 -1.71
CA PHE A 305 7.68 19.65 -1.11
C PHE A 305 7.60 19.70 0.42
N GLN A 306 8.41 18.86 1.07
CA GLN A 306 8.59 18.88 2.51
C GLN A 306 9.57 20.01 2.91
N GLN A 307 9.86 20.12 4.21
CA GLN A 307 10.83 21.07 4.71
C GLN A 307 12.17 20.94 3.96
N GLU A 308 12.76 22.07 3.58
CA GLU A 308 14.08 22.08 2.96
C GLU A 308 15.17 21.78 4.01
N HIS A 309 16.11 20.90 3.66
CA HIS A 309 17.30 20.60 4.43
C HIS A 309 18.53 20.93 3.58
N GLU A 310 19.57 21.46 4.21
CA GLU A 310 20.82 21.83 3.55
C GLU A 310 21.93 20.84 3.90
N TYR A 311 22.58 20.29 2.87
CA TYR A 311 23.70 19.37 3.00
C TYR A 311 24.93 19.94 2.30
N TYR A 312 26.07 19.82 2.96
CA TYR A 312 27.33 20.38 2.49
C TYR A 312 28.38 19.27 2.36
N PRO A 313 29.25 19.32 1.33
CA PRO A 313 30.36 18.38 1.24
C PRO A 313 31.25 18.46 2.48
N THR A 314 31.67 17.30 2.98
CA THR A 314 32.51 17.18 4.18
C THR A 314 33.90 17.79 4.00
N THR A 315 34.38 17.93 2.77
CA THR A 315 35.68 18.50 2.37
C THR A 315 35.54 19.31 1.08
N GLU A 316 36.41 20.30 0.88
CA GLU A 316 36.43 21.15 -0.32
C GLU A 316 36.79 20.39 -1.63
N GLU A 317 37.37 19.19 -1.50
CA GLU A 317 37.78 18.37 -2.64
C GLU A 317 36.64 17.55 -3.25
N HIS A 318 35.55 17.35 -2.51
CA HIS A 318 34.40 16.56 -2.96
C HIS A 318 33.58 17.33 -4.00
N LYS A 319 33.66 16.86 -5.26
CA LYS A 319 32.90 17.41 -6.39
C LYS A 319 31.49 16.83 -6.54
N SER A 320 31.06 15.98 -5.61
CA SER A 320 29.73 15.39 -5.61
C SER A 320 29.29 15.04 -4.19
N ILE A 321 27.99 15.08 -3.95
CA ILE A 321 27.34 14.61 -2.72
C ILE A 321 26.56 13.35 -3.07
N VAL A 322 26.68 12.31 -2.26
CA VAL A 322 25.81 11.14 -2.30
C VAL A 322 24.88 11.24 -1.09
N LEU A 323 23.58 11.21 -1.34
CA LEU A 323 22.55 11.14 -0.32
C LEU A 323 21.95 9.74 -0.35
N ASP A 324 22.20 9.01 0.73
CA ASP A 324 21.61 7.72 0.98
C ASP A 324 20.31 7.91 1.78
N PHE A 325 19.20 7.48 1.20
CA PHE A 325 17.88 7.61 1.80
C PHE A 325 17.53 6.32 2.55
N TYR A 326 17.23 6.49 3.82
CA TYR A 326 16.87 5.42 4.73
C TYR A 326 15.39 5.50 5.11
N ALA A 327 14.78 4.34 5.32
CA ALA A 327 13.43 4.18 5.84
C ALA A 327 13.47 3.39 7.15
N SER A 328 12.69 3.80 8.14
CA SER A 328 12.56 3.13 9.43
C SER A 328 11.10 2.95 9.83
N GLU A 329 10.79 1.82 10.47
CA GLU A 329 9.48 1.61 11.10
C GLU A 329 9.36 2.35 12.45
N GLU A 330 10.47 2.87 12.98
CA GLU A 330 10.51 3.62 14.22
C GLU A 330 10.24 5.11 14.00
N LYS A 331 9.62 5.75 14.99
CA LYS A 331 9.26 7.17 14.94
C LYS A 331 10.49 8.10 15.02
N ASN A 332 11.47 7.72 15.83
CA ASN A 332 12.65 8.53 16.11
C ASN A 332 13.93 7.68 16.02
N PRO A 333 14.35 7.29 14.81
CA PRO A 333 15.66 6.67 14.60
C PRO A 333 16.75 7.68 14.98
N THR A 334 17.87 7.20 15.51
CA THR A 334 18.99 8.06 15.93
C THR A 334 20.19 7.97 15.00
N PHE A 335 20.45 6.79 14.43
CA PHE A 335 21.56 6.54 13.51
C PHE A 335 21.13 5.73 12.30
N THR A 336 21.83 5.89 11.17
CA THR A 336 21.56 5.12 9.95
C THR A 336 22.08 3.69 9.99
N ASP A 337 22.91 3.34 10.98
CA ASP A 337 23.49 2.02 11.17
C ASP A 337 22.68 1.11 12.11
N GLU A 338 21.52 1.56 12.61
CA GLU A 338 20.65 0.71 13.42
C GLU A 338 20.01 -0.39 12.55
N GLU A 339 19.88 -1.61 13.11
CA GLU A 339 19.46 -2.81 12.37
C GLU A 339 18.09 -2.68 11.67
N ASN A 340 17.23 -1.79 12.17
CA ASN A 340 15.86 -1.61 11.68
C ASN A 340 15.74 -0.56 10.56
N LEU A 341 16.85 0.02 10.09
CA LEU A 341 16.84 0.92 8.95
C LEU A 341 17.09 0.21 7.62
N LEU A 342 16.30 0.59 6.64
CA LEU A 342 16.43 0.15 5.27
C LEU A 342 16.98 1.28 4.40
N LEU A 343 18.20 1.11 3.90
CA LEU A 343 18.67 1.87 2.74
C LEU A 343 17.80 1.49 1.54
N PHE A 344 16.96 2.41 1.07
CA PHE A 344 16.03 2.12 -0.02
C PHE A 344 16.38 2.85 -1.31
N ARG A 345 17.22 3.91 -1.25
CA ARG A 345 17.65 4.64 -2.44
C ARG A 345 18.95 5.40 -2.19
N ASN A 346 19.76 5.57 -3.22
CA ASN A 346 20.84 6.54 -3.27
C ASN A 346 20.56 7.61 -4.33
N ALA A 347 20.99 8.85 -4.08
CA ALA A 347 21.00 9.93 -5.06
C ALA A 347 22.38 10.57 -5.08
N SER A 348 22.97 10.73 -6.26
CA SER A 348 24.22 11.46 -6.42
C SER A 348 23.96 12.82 -7.07
N TYR A 349 24.46 13.86 -6.43
CA TYR A 349 24.44 15.22 -6.94
C TYR A 349 25.85 15.65 -7.31
N ASN A 350 26.05 16.12 -8.54
CA ASN A 350 27.29 16.69 -9.00
C ASN A 350 27.03 18.14 -9.46
N PRO A 351 27.49 19.17 -8.75
CA PRO A 351 27.25 20.56 -9.12
C PRO A 351 27.81 20.97 -10.50
N SER A 352 28.69 20.16 -11.12
CA SER A 352 29.18 20.41 -12.49
C SER A 352 28.25 19.87 -13.59
N SER A 353 27.20 19.12 -13.25
CA SER A 353 26.11 18.77 -14.17
C SER A 353 24.92 19.71 -13.94
N GLN A 354 24.42 20.36 -15.01
CA GLN A 354 23.27 21.29 -14.96
C GLN A 354 21.92 20.64 -14.56
N ASN A 355 21.91 19.39 -14.11
CA ASN A 355 20.70 18.70 -13.69
C ASN A 355 20.52 18.86 -12.18
N ILE A 356 19.88 19.97 -11.80
CA ILE A 356 19.27 20.12 -10.48
C ILE A 356 18.23 19.01 -10.35
N CYS A 357 18.53 17.97 -9.56
CA CYS A 357 17.49 17.09 -9.06
C CYS A 357 16.64 17.90 -8.08
N LYS A 358 15.56 18.49 -8.60
CA LYS A 358 14.37 18.77 -7.79
C LYS A 358 13.70 17.42 -7.55
N THR A 359 13.96 16.80 -6.41
CA THR A 359 13.20 15.63 -5.94
C THR A 359 12.11 16.08 -5.01
#